data_AF-A0A1E3U8J7-F1
#
_entry.id   AF-A0A1E3U8J7-F1
#
_cell.length_a   1.000
_cell.length_b   1.000
_cell.length_c   1.000
_cell.angle_alpha   90.00
_cell.angle_beta   90.00
_cell.angle_gamma   90.00
#
_symmetry.space_group_name_H-M   'P 1'
#
loop_
_entity.id
_entity.type
_entity.pdbx_description
1 polymer ?
#
loop_
_entity_poly.entity_id
_entity_poly.type
_entity_poly.pdbx_seq_one_letter_code
_entity_poly.pdbx_strand_id
1 'polypeptide(L)'
;MRYVLQVVLSNAQHPEYGQATIPFPIPNQNYDSTIELLGPLEIGDTLRQDCQVDELDSFYTVLNTLIGTQVTLDELDYLAKRLDSFDDGEAAQFQGMAHKLGLSEIKDLINLTFCCQKITVITDFSDLEKIGREHYMNLNGGCARTEDLEALDGTETAYLLIDSEAGTVTPYGVVYDNGMKLEPLYNGRQFPEYLYDNSGMGLKIVPAENQAPELLWLPASEQQIRRTLLRTGWQDPDHADYTIDVFLLQKEVGEILDEKRDSLDSLNAMCGAIAKLDQKDRAKLEAVIIFAEPENAGEICRLAENLDQFDFIPGVHTPKEYGKYMIQESGRFGYDDHLDAFYDYEGYGQHRIQQENGRFSAYGYVSYFGVMALEELMSEDPAEAYQAQQGLQWGRIE
;
A
#
# COMPACT_ATOMS: atom_id res chain seq x y z
N MET A 1 -10.17 10.01 -12.94
CA MET A 1 -9.18 10.36 -13.98
C MET A 1 -8.13 9.25 -14.06
N ARG A 2 -7.25 9.21 -15.06
CA ARG A 2 -6.16 8.22 -15.13
C ARG A 2 -4.94 8.59 -14.25
N TYR A 3 -4.93 9.79 -13.69
CA TYR A 3 -3.91 10.36 -12.81
C TYR A 3 -4.53 11.48 -11.96
N VAL A 4 -3.88 11.83 -10.85
CA VAL A 4 -4.21 13.01 -10.02
C VAL A 4 -3.46 14.24 -10.52
N LEU A 5 -2.17 14.05 -10.83
CA LEU A 5 -1.29 15.07 -11.41
C LEU A 5 -0.64 14.48 -12.67
N GLN A 6 -0.52 15.27 -13.72
CA GLN A 6 0.40 14.98 -14.82
C GLN A 6 1.36 16.15 -14.93
N VAL A 7 2.66 15.87 -14.83
CA VAL A 7 3.68 16.90 -14.71
C VAL A 7 4.72 16.73 -15.80
N VAL A 8 5.08 17.82 -16.47
CA VAL A 8 6.21 17.88 -17.41
C VAL A 8 7.44 18.33 -16.63
N LEU A 9 8.45 17.47 -16.60
CA LEU A 9 9.69 17.64 -15.84
C LEU A 9 10.88 17.81 -16.77
N SER A 10 11.79 18.71 -16.41
CA SER A 10 13.07 18.92 -17.10
C SER A 10 14.22 19.15 -16.12
N ASN A 11 15.43 19.22 -16.68
CA ASN A 11 16.61 19.64 -15.94
C ASN A 11 16.81 21.16 -16.09
N ALA A 12 16.72 21.91 -14.98
CA ALA A 12 16.89 23.36 -14.99
C ALA A 12 18.29 23.81 -15.49
N GLN A 13 19.31 22.99 -15.29
CA GLN A 13 20.69 23.30 -15.67
C GLN A 13 21.02 22.83 -17.09
N HIS A 14 20.31 21.82 -17.59
CA HIS A 14 20.47 21.24 -18.92
C HIS A 14 19.14 21.14 -19.69
N PRO A 15 18.51 22.26 -20.07
CA PRO A 15 17.25 22.24 -20.83
C PRO A 15 17.35 21.49 -22.17
N GLU A 16 18.56 21.35 -22.72
CA GLU A 16 18.83 20.63 -23.96
C GLU A 16 18.60 19.11 -23.86
N TYR A 17 18.52 18.54 -22.66
CA TYR A 17 18.26 17.10 -22.47
C TYR A 17 16.80 16.73 -22.75
N GLY A 18 15.91 17.71 -22.84
CA GLY A 18 14.49 17.52 -23.14
C GLY A 18 13.62 17.45 -21.89
N GLN A 19 12.45 16.83 -22.04
CA GLN A 19 11.40 16.80 -21.02
C GLN A 19 10.82 15.39 -20.90
N ALA A 20 10.33 15.04 -19.71
CA ALA A 20 9.53 13.85 -19.46
C ALA A 20 8.16 14.23 -18.89
N THR A 21 7.10 13.61 -19.41
CA THR A 21 5.74 13.79 -18.87
C THR A 21 5.39 12.59 -17.99
N ILE A 22 5.28 12.82 -16.68
CA ILE A 22 5.05 11.77 -15.69
C ILE A 22 3.64 11.91 -15.09
N PRO A 23 2.78 10.88 -15.17
CA PRO A 23 1.55 10.82 -14.42
C PRO A 23 1.83 10.37 -12.97
N PHE A 24 1.17 11.03 -12.02
CA PHE A 24 1.19 10.69 -10.60
C PHE A 24 -0.22 10.39 -10.08
N PRO A 25 -0.37 9.50 -9.09
CA PRO A 25 0.71 8.73 -8.44
C PRO A 25 1.30 7.66 -9.36
N ILE A 26 2.59 7.35 -9.18
CA ILE A 26 3.31 6.37 -9.98
C ILE A 26 2.92 4.97 -9.49
N PRO A 27 2.33 4.10 -10.34
CA PRO A 27 2.02 2.73 -9.95
C PRO A 27 3.30 1.96 -9.57
N ASN A 28 3.27 1.17 -8.49
CA ASN A 28 4.47 0.44 -8.01
C ASN A 28 5.16 -0.37 -9.12
N GLN A 29 4.38 -1.05 -9.97
CA GLN A 29 4.89 -1.84 -11.10
C GLN A 29 5.63 -1.02 -12.18
N ASN A 30 5.40 0.30 -12.24
CA ASN A 30 6.01 1.22 -13.20
C ASN A 30 7.11 2.08 -12.54
N TYR A 31 7.27 2.02 -11.22
CA TYR A 31 8.12 2.95 -10.49
C TYR A 31 9.58 2.87 -10.95
N ASP A 32 10.16 1.66 -11.01
CA ASP A 32 11.55 1.47 -11.44
C ASP A 32 11.77 1.94 -12.89
N SER A 33 10.88 1.57 -13.81
CA SER A 33 10.94 2.04 -15.21
C SER A 33 10.79 3.55 -15.36
N THR A 34 10.11 4.21 -14.41
CA THR A 34 9.96 5.67 -14.39
C THR A 34 11.27 6.33 -13.96
N ILE A 35 11.98 5.76 -12.99
CA ILE A 35 13.33 6.23 -12.60
C ILE A 35 14.32 6.07 -13.76
N GLU A 36 14.30 4.93 -14.46
CA GLU A 36 15.15 4.70 -15.63
C GLU A 36 14.89 5.70 -16.77
N LEU A 37 13.61 6.05 -17.00
CA LEU A 37 13.21 7.04 -17.99
C LEU A 37 13.80 8.43 -17.72
N LEU A 38 14.00 8.81 -16.46
CA LEU A 38 14.53 10.11 -16.05
C LEU A 38 16.07 10.17 -16.10
N GLY A 39 16.74 9.02 -16.12
CA GLY A 39 18.21 8.94 -16.16
C GLY A 39 18.87 9.77 -17.26
N PRO A 40 18.44 9.69 -18.53
CA PRO A 40 18.98 10.50 -19.63
C PRO A 40 18.76 12.01 -19.47
N LEU A 41 17.80 12.44 -18.65
CA LEU A 41 17.55 13.85 -18.32
C LEU A 41 18.41 14.34 -17.16
N GLU A 42 19.15 13.45 -16.50
CA GLU A 42 19.92 13.73 -15.28
C GLU A 42 19.08 14.38 -14.17
N ILE A 43 17.83 13.91 -14.01
CA ILE A 43 16.91 14.30 -12.93
C ILE A 43 16.36 13.06 -12.21
N GLY A 44 15.67 13.26 -11.09
CA GLY A 44 15.10 12.18 -10.29
C GLY A 44 16.00 11.74 -9.13
N ASP A 45 16.91 12.60 -8.69
CA ASP A 45 17.67 12.39 -7.45
C ASP A 45 16.72 12.20 -6.25
N THR A 46 17.17 11.45 -5.26
CA THR A 46 16.37 11.12 -4.06
C THR A 46 16.37 12.24 -3.03
N LEU A 47 17.47 12.98 -2.91
CA LEU A 47 17.71 13.95 -1.85
C LEU A 47 17.71 15.39 -2.36
N ARG A 48 17.90 15.59 -3.66
CA ARG A 48 17.93 16.91 -4.29
C ARG A 48 16.68 17.14 -5.11
N GLN A 49 16.08 18.30 -4.92
CA GLN A 49 15.05 18.82 -5.80
C GLN A 49 15.68 19.22 -7.14
N ASP A 50 15.77 18.28 -8.07
CA ASP A 50 16.39 18.45 -9.39
C ASP A 50 15.39 18.39 -10.55
N CYS A 51 14.13 18.09 -10.28
CA CYS A 51 13.06 18.06 -11.26
C CYS A 51 12.42 19.45 -11.36
N GLN A 52 12.72 20.18 -12.44
CA GLN A 52 12.07 21.45 -12.75
C GLN A 52 10.65 21.18 -13.26
N VAL A 53 9.64 21.81 -12.66
CA VAL A 53 8.25 21.71 -13.10
C VAL A 53 7.98 22.71 -14.21
N ASP A 54 7.79 22.23 -15.44
CA ASP A 54 7.54 23.06 -16.62
C ASP A 54 6.05 23.25 -16.88
N GLU A 55 5.27 22.17 -16.76
CA GLU A 55 3.81 22.17 -16.92
C GLU A 55 3.19 21.23 -15.89
N LEU A 56 1.98 21.57 -15.42
CA LEU A 56 1.21 20.77 -14.48
C LEU A 56 -0.25 20.75 -14.91
N ASP A 57 -0.78 19.55 -15.13
CA ASP A 57 -2.20 19.31 -15.40
C ASP A 57 -2.83 18.54 -14.23
N SER A 58 -3.86 19.12 -13.63
CA SER A 58 -4.60 18.54 -12.51
C SER A 58 -5.94 19.23 -12.30
N PHE A 59 -6.88 18.52 -11.67
CA PHE A 59 -8.06 19.12 -11.04
C PHE A 59 -7.68 20.16 -9.96
N TYR A 60 -6.55 19.97 -9.28
CA TYR A 60 -6.07 20.86 -8.22
C TYR A 60 -5.35 22.07 -8.81
N THR A 61 -6.08 23.05 -9.33
CA THR A 61 -5.48 24.22 -10.00
C THR A 61 -4.60 25.08 -9.09
N VAL A 62 -4.72 24.93 -7.77
CA VAL A 62 -3.85 25.62 -6.80
C VAL A 62 -2.39 25.17 -6.94
N LEU A 63 -2.15 23.97 -7.45
CA LEU A 63 -0.80 23.41 -7.65
C LEU A 63 -0.05 24.08 -8.81
N ASN A 64 -0.70 24.91 -9.62
CA ASN A 64 -0.01 25.72 -10.63
C ASN A 64 1.05 26.66 -10.03
N THR A 65 1.02 26.90 -8.71
CA THR A 65 2.10 27.60 -8.01
C THR A 65 3.44 26.84 -8.02
N LEU A 66 3.44 25.54 -8.30
CA LEU A 66 4.65 24.72 -8.47
C LEU A 66 5.32 24.92 -9.84
N ILE A 67 4.63 25.45 -10.84
CA ILE A 67 5.22 25.70 -12.16
C ILE A 67 6.38 26.70 -12.00
N GLY A 68 7.56 26.33 -12.51
CA GLY A 68 8.78 27.12 -12.34
C GLY A 68 9.57 26.78 -11.07
N THR A 69 9.09 25.89 -10.21
CA THR A 69 9.83 25.42 -9.02
C THR A 69 10.60 24.12 -9.31
N GLN A 70 11.51 23.77 -8.40
CA GLN A 70 12.22 22.49 -8.41
C GLN A 70 11.71 21.62 -7.25
N VAL A 71 11.48 20.34 -7.54
CA VAL A 71 10.96 19.36 -6.59
C VAL A 71 11.70 18.03 -6.75
N THR A 72 11.54 17.12 -5.81
CA THR A 72 11.89 15.71 -6.03
C THR A 72 10.74 14.97 -6.70
N LEU A 73 11.05 13.88 -7.40
CA LEU A 73 10.03 12.97 -7.93
C LEU A 73 9.14 12.40 -6.82
N ASP A 74 9.74 12.09 -5.66
CA ASP A 74 9.04 11.46 -4.54
C ASP A 74 8.05 12.41 -3.86
N GLU A 75 8.36 13.70 -3.79
CA GLU A 75 7.42 14.71 -3.25
C GLU A 75 6.17 14.82 -4.12
N LEU A 76 6.33 14.79 -5.45
CA LEU A 76 5.19 14.79 -6.38
C LEU A 76 4.37 13.52 -6.26
N ASP A 77 5.02 12.36 -6.19
CA ASP A 77 4.35 11.07 -6.00
C ASP A 77 3.59 11.02 -4.67
N TYR A 78 4.25 11.43 -3.57
CA TYR A 78 3.64 11.46 -2.25
C TYR A 78 2.46 12.43 -2.17
N LEU A 79 2.61 13.65 -2.71
CA LEU A 79 1.52 14.62 -2.75
C LEU A 79 0.34 14.09 -3.56
N ALA A 80 0.59 13.50 -4.73
CA ALA A 80 -0.47 12.90 -5.55
C ALA A 80 -1.21 11.78 -4.82
N LYS A 81 -0.48 10.89 -4.13
CA LYS A 81 -1.07 9.82 -3.31
C LYS A 81 -1.99 10.37 -2.22
N ARG A 82 -1.56 11.42 -1.50
CA ARG A 82 -2.40 12.09 -0.49
C ARG A 82 -3.67 12.66 -1.11
N LEU A 83 -3.54 13.39 -2.22
CA LEU A 83 -4.66 14.03 -2.90
C LEU A 83 -5.65 13.04 -3.52
N ASP A 84 -5.18 11.87 -3.99
CA ASP A 84 -6.06 10.82 -4.54
C ASP A 84 -7.07 10.28 -3.51
N SER A 85 -6.75 10.39 -2.21
CA SER A 85 -7.65 9.96 -1.13
C SER A 85 -8.73 10.97 -0.76
N PHE A 86 -8.66 12.19 -1.30
CA PHE A 86 -9.58 13.27 -0.92
C PHE A 86 -10.92 13.15 -1.62
N ASP A 87 -11.99 13.43 -0.88
CA ASP A 87 -13.29 13.72 -1.47
C ASP A 87 -13.37 15.18 -2.00
N ASP A 88 -14.50 15.54 -2.62
CA ASP A 88 -14.71 16.88 -3.18
C ASP A 88 -14.62 17.99 -2.11
N GLY A 89 -15.02 17.70 -0.87
CA GLY A 89 -14.97 18.64 0.25
C GLY A 89 -13.54 18.86 0.74
N GLU A 90 -12.79 17.79 0.92
CA GLU A 90 -11.36 17.84 1.26
C GLU A 90 -10.55 18.52 0.17
N ALA A 91 -10.89 18.29 -1.10
CA ALA A 91 -10.26 18.98 -2.22
C ALA A 91 -10.54 20.49 -2.20
N ALA A 92 -11.76 20.92 -1.86
CA ALA A 92 -12.08 22.34 -1.69
C ALA A 92 -11.34 22.96 -0.49
N GLN A 93 -11.26 22.23 0.64
CA GLN A 93 -10.50 22.63 1.83
C GLN A 93 -9.02 22.86 1.52
N PHE A 94 -8.39 21.88 0.84
CA PHE A 94 -7.00 21.96 0.43
C PHE A 94 -6.75 23.15 -0.49
N GLN A 95 -7.52 23.29 -1.58
CA GLN A 95 -7.30 24.34 -2.57
C GLN A 95 -7.59 25.74 -2.02
N GLY A 96 -8.70 25.89 -1.29
CA GLY A 96 -9.07 27.16 -0.66
C GLY A 96 -8.02 27.63 0.32
N MET A 97 -7.51 26.73 1.17
CA MET A 97 -6.50 27.11 2.16
C MET A 97 -5.12 27.35 1.56
N ALA A 98 -4.67 26.49 0.63
CA ALA A 98 -3.41 26.70 -0.05
C ALA A 98 -3.38 28.07 -0.76
N HIS A 99 -4.49 28.47 -1.38
CA HIS A 99 -4.62 29.81 -1.98
C HIS A 99 -4.65 30.91 -0.92
N LYS A 100 -5.44 30.77 0.16
CA LYS A 100 -5.51 31.76 1.24
C LYS A 100 -4.14 32.04 1.87
N LEU A 101 -3.33 31.00 2.06
CA LEU A 101 -1.98 31.10 2.63
C LEU A 101 -0.92 31.48 1.59
N GLY A 102 -1.23 31.41 0.30
CA GLY A 102 -0.27 31.67 -0.78
C GLY A 102 0.85 30.63 -0.86
N LEU A 103 0.53 29.35 -0.62
CA LEU A 103 1.52 28.28 -0.61
C LEU A 103 2.08 28.02 -2.01
N SER A 104 3.40 28.03 -2.12
CA SER A 104 4.14 27.76 -3.38
C SER A 104 5.23 26.70 -3.24
N GLU A 105 5.51 26.23 -2.02
CA GLU A 105 6.50 25.19 -1.78
C GLU A 105 5.81 23.83 -1.64
N ILE A 106 6.32 22.80 -2.31
CA ILE A 106 5.75 21.44 -2.26
C ILE A 106 5.71 20.89 -0.83
N LYS A 107 6.69 21.28 0.00
CA LYS A 107 6.74 20.92 1.41
C LYS A 107 5.50 21.39 2.18
N ASP A 108 5.10 22.64 1.99
CA ASP A 108 3.94 23.21 2.66
C ASP A 108 2.63 22.64 2.12
N LEU A 109 2.58 22.34 0.82
CA LEU A 109 1.45 21.64 0.21
C LEU A 109 1.28 20.24 0.80
N ILE A 110 2.37 19.46 0.93
CA ILE A 110 2.34 18.16 1.59
C ILE A 110 1.85 18.29 3.04
N ASN A 111 2.41 19.24 3.81
CA ASN A 111 2.00 19.49 5.19
C ASN A 111 0.51 19.83 5.31
N LEU A 112 -0.03 20.63 4.39
CA LEU A 112 -1.43 21.02 4.39
C LEU A 112 -2.37 19.80 4.23
N THR A 113 -1.95 18.76 3.52
CA THR A 113 -2.78 17.55 3.33
C THR A 113 -3.13 16.85 4.65
N PHE A 114 -2.41 17.12 5.75
CA PHE A 114 -2.63 16.50 7.06
C PHE A 114 -3.54 17.30 7.99
N CYS A 115 -3.84 18.56 7.64
CA CYS A 115 -4.64 19.42 8.49
C CYS A 115 -5.78 20.15 7.76
N CYS A 116 -5.94 19.95 6.45
CA CYS A 116 -6.97 20.61 5.68
C CYS A 116 -8.40 20.22 6.11
N GLN A 117 -8.60 19.03 6.67
CA GLN A 117 -9.90 18.55 7.19
C GLN A 117 -10.44 19.39 8.34
N LYS A 118 -9.60 20.20 9.01
CA LYS A 118 -10.02 21.09 10.11
C LYS A 118 -10.66 22.38 9.59
N ILE A 119 -10.60 22.63 8.29
CA ILE A 119 -10.99 23.88 7.63
C ILE A 119 -12.43 23.76 7.14
N THR A 120 -13.18 24.85 7.12
CA THR A 120 -14.48 24.87 6.46
C THR A 120 -14.39 25.70 5.19
N VAL A 121 -14.84 25.14 4.07
CA VAL A 121 -14.93 25.85 2.79
C VAL A 121 -16.34 25.74 2.27
N ILE A 122 -17.02 26.88 2.14
CA ILE A 122 -18.35 26.94 1.55
C ILE A 122 -18.20 27.20 0.05
N THR A 123 -18.53 26.19 -0.75
CA THR A 123 -18.51 26.26 -2.23
C THR A 123 -19.89 26.54 -2.82
N ASP A 124 -20.95 26.16 -2.13
CA ASP A 124 -22.35 26.38 -2.51
C ASP A 124 -23.16 26.79 -1.27
N PHE A 125 -23.94 27.87 -1.40
CA PHE A 125 -24.78 28.44 -0.34
C PHE A 125 -26.24 27.97 -0.41
N SER A 126 -26.57 27.00 -1.28
CA SER A 126 -27.94 26.53 -1.50
C SER A 126 -28.54 25.72 -0.34
N ASP A 127 -27.70 25.07 0.48
CA ASP A 127 -28.10 24.21 1.59
C ASP A 127 -27.35 24.58 2.89
N LEU A 128 -27.96 25.47 3.67
CA LEU A 128 -27.40 25.93 4.95
C LEU A 128 -27.34 24.82 6.01
N GLU A 129 -28.28 23.87 5.98
CA GLU A 129 -28.27 22.76 6.92
C GLU A 129 -27.03 21.88 6.70
N LYS A 130 -26.74 21.55 5.45
CA LYS A 130 -25.52 20.84 5.06
C LYS A 130 -24.26 21.60 5.48
N ILE A 131 -24.17 22.90 5.20
CA ILE A 131 -23.03 23.74 5.58
C ILE A 131 -22.76 23.67 7.09
N GLY A 132 -23.79 23.84 7.92
CA GLY A 132 -23.61 23.82 9.37
C GLY A 132 -23.16 22.47 9.89
N ARG A 133 -23.69 21.37 9.33
CA ARG A 133 -23.28 20.01 9.66
C ARG A 133 -21.82 19.76 9.29
N GLU A 134 -21.40 20.13 8.08
CA GLU A 134 -20.02 20.01 7.63
C GLU A 134 -19.08 20.88 8.47
N HIS A 135 -19.46 22.11 8.77
CA HIS A 135 -18.70 22.99 9.65
C HIS A 135 -18.48 22.36 11.03
N TYR A 136 -19.55 21.83 11.63
CA TYR A 136 -19.47 21.16 12.92
C TYR A 136 -18.53 19.95 12.88
N MET A 137 -18.61 19.13 11.82
CA MET A 137 -17.69 18.00 11.64
C MET A 137 -16.23 18.45 11.56
N ASN A 138 -15.95 19.51 10.80
CA ASN A 138 -14.59 20.05 10.63
C ASN A 138 -14.00 20.55 11.97
N LEU A 139 -14.82 21.19 12.81
CA LEU A 139 -14.40 21.62 14.17
C LEU A 139 -14.04 20.44 15.09
N ASN A 140 -14.56 19.25 14.80
CA ASN A 140 -14.36 18.03 15.59
C ASN A 140 -13.46 17.00 14.87
N GLY A 141 -12.63 17.45 13.92
CA GLY A 141 -11.65 16.60 13.24
C GLY A 141 -12.28 15.58 12.29
N GLY A 142 -13.41 15.93 11.67
CA GLY A 142 -14.11 15.07 10.71
C GLY A 142 -14.94 13.96 11.35
N CYS A 143 -15.13 13.97 12.68
CA CYS A 143 -15.92 12.98 13.40
C CYS A 143 -16.86 13.66 14.39
N ALA A 144 -18.08 13.12 14.53
CA ALA A 144 -19.01 13.51 15.58
C ALA A 144 -19.89 12.33 15.96
N ARG A 145 -20.47 12.37 17.16
CA ARG A 145 -21.46 11.39 17.57
C ARG A 145 -22.74 11.61 16.77
N THR A 146 -23.42 10.51 16.44
CA THR A 146 -24.68 10.57 15.69
C THR A 146 -25.71 11.40 16.43
N GLU A 147 -25.80 11.27 17.76
CA GLU A 147 -26.76 12.02 18.58
C GLU A 147 -26.49 13.53 18.54
N ASP A 148 -25.21 13.93 18.56
CA ASP A 148 -24.81 15.33 18.50
C ASP A 148 -25.14 15.94 17.13
N LEU A 149 -24.92 15.18 16.05
CA LEU A 149 -25.28 15.60 14.69
C LEU A 149 -26.80 15.64 14.45
N GLU A 150 -27.57 14.76 15.07
CA GLU A 150 -29.04 14.76 14.95
C GLU A 150 -29.67 15.91 15.74
N ALA A 151 -29.05 16.31 16.85
CA ALA A 151 -29.48 17.44 17.67
C ALA A 151 -28.98 18.80 17.18
N LEU A 152 -28.03 18.83 16.25
CA LEU A 152 -27.44 20.04 15.69
C LEU A 152 -28.48 20.81 14.85
N ASP A 153 -28.63 22.10 15.12
CA ASP A 153 -29.27 23.04 14.18
C ASP A 153 -28.21 23.49 13.17
N GLY A 154 -28.11 22.78 12.04
CA GLY A 154 -27.13 23.08 11.00
C GLY A 154 -27.37 24.45 10.37
N THR A 155 -28.63 24.80 10.16
CA THR A 155 -29.01 26.08 9.57
C THR A 155 -28.56 27.27 10.43
N GLU A 156 -28.82 27.25 11.74
CA GLU A 156 -28.33 28.30 12.66
C GLU A 156 -26.81 28.32 12.72
N THR A 157 -26.17 27.15 12.75
CA THR A 157 -24.70 27.03 12.75
C THR A 157 -24.08 27.67 11.51
N ALA A 158 -24.68 27.47 10.33
CA ALA A 158 -24.24 28.10 9.09
C ALA A 158 -24.43 29.62 9.11
N TYR A 159 -25.55 30.13 9.64
CA TYR A 159 -25.75 31.57 9.77
C TYR A 159 -24.69 32.21 10.68
N LEU A 160 -24.42 31.62 11.84
CA LEU A 160 -23.39 32.11 12.76
C LEU A 160 -22.00 32.10 12.12
N LEU A 161 -21.68 31.05 11.35
CA LEU A 161 -20.42 30.98 10.61
C LEU A 161 -20.32 32.10 9.57
N ILE A 162 -21.38 32.31 8.77
CA ILE A 162 -21.40 33.31 7.71
C ILE A 162 -21.32 34.73 8.29
N ASP A 163 -22.02 35.00 9.40
CA ASP A 163 -22.05 36.29 10.09
C ASP A 163 -20.77 36.59 10.89
N SER A 164 -19.89 35.60 11.10
CA SER A 164 -18.66 35.76 11.88
C SER A 164 -17.63 36.72 11.27
N GLU A 165 -17.80 37.12 10.00
CA GLU A 165 -16.85 37.90 9.19
C GLU A 165 -15.42 37.30 9.07
N ALA A 166 -15.20 36.08 9.57
CA ALA A 166 -13.90 35.41 9.53
C ALA A 166 -13.60 34.73 8.17
N GLY A 167 -14.60 34.66 7.29
CA GLY A 167 -14.50 34.01 5.99
C GLY A 167 -13.61 34.77 5.01
N THR A 168 -12.72 34.06 4.31
CA THR A 168 -11.90 34.61 3.23
C THR A 168 -12.39 34.10 1.88
N VAL A 169 -12.78 35.00 0.97
CA VAL A 169 -13.20 34.62 -0.38
C VAL A 169 -11.99 34.21 -1.21
N THR A 170 -12.05 33.02 -1.80
CA THR A 170 -11.03 32.48 -2.72
C THR A 170 -11.70 31.99 -4.02
N PRO A 171 -10.95 31.72 -5.09
CA PRO A 171 -11.49 31.06 -6.29
C PRO A 171 -12.13 29.69 -6.02
N TYR A 172 -11.86 29.08 -4.86
CA TYR A 172 -12.34 27.75 -4.47
C TYR A 172 -13.49 27.78 -3.46
N GLY A 173 -14.04 28.96 -3.15
CA GLY A 173 -15.09 29.14 -2.15
C GLY A 173 -14.68 30.06 -1.00
N VAL A 174 -15.53 30.15 0.02
CA VAL A 174 -15.30 30.98 1.21
C VAL A 174 -14.67 30.13 2.31
N VAL A 175 -13.44 30.47 2.68
CA VAL A 175 -12.58 29.69 3.58
C VAL A 175 -12.64 30.23 5.01
N TYR A 176 -12.94 29.34 5.95
CA TYR A 176 -12.88 29.57 7.39
C TYR A 176 -11.79 28.65 7.96
N ASP A 177 -10.72 29.23 8.51
CA ASP A 177 -9.57 28.45 8.95
C ASP A 177 -9.82 27.63 10.23
N ASN A 178 -10.83 28.00 11.02
CA ASN A 178 -11.16 27.37 12.30
C ASN A 178 -9.96 27.29 13.27
N GLY A 179 -9.02 28.23 13.18
CA GLY A 179 -7.79 28.19 13.98
C GLY A 179 -6.82 27.05 13.61
N MET A 180 -6.99 26.45 12.43
CA MET A 180 -6.07 25.47 11.86
C MET A 180 -4.63 26.02 11.86
N LYS A 181 -3.68 25.15 12.19
CA LYS A 181 -2.24 25.44 12.10
C LYS A 181 -1.60 24.50 11.08
N LEU A 182 -0.77 25.08 10.22
CA LEU A 182 0.05 24.30 9.29
C LEU A 182 1.19 23.67 10.09
N GLU A 183 1.07 22.37 10.36
CA GLU A 183 2.06 21.61 11.14
C GLU A 183 3.18 21.10 10.22
N PRO A 184 4.47 21.30 10.58
CA PRO A 184 5.59 20.89 9.74
C PRO A 184 5.91 19.40 9.91
N LEU A 185 4.99 18.53 9.51
CA LEU A 185 5.13 17.06 9.62
C LEU A 185 6.16 16.52 8.62
N TYR A 186 6.10 16.95 7.37
CA TYR A 186 7.12 16.68 6.38
C TYR A 186 8.32 17.60 6.59
N ASN A 187 9.49 17.00 6.82
CA ASN A 187 10.70 17.75 7.14
C ASN A 187 11.48 18.22 5.88
N GLY A 188 11.06 17.82 4.68
CA GLY A 188 11.78 18.05 3.42
C GLY A 188 12.71 16.90 3.01
N ARG A 189 12.67 15.79 3.75
CA ARG A 189 13.43 14.58 3.47
C ARG A 189 12.56 13.35 3.70
N GLN A 190 12.35 12.92 4.95
CA GLN A 190 11.54 11.74 5.26
C GLN A 190 10.04 12.07 5.23
N PHE A 191 9.26 11.21 4.58
CA PHE A 191 7.82 11.40 4.45
C PHE A 191 7.06 10.99 5.72
N PRO A 192 5.97 11.70 6.09
CA PRO A 192 5.07 11.27 7.15
C PRO A 192 4.42 9.92 6.84
N GLU A 193 4.03 9.20 7.88
CA GLU A 193 3.34 7.91 7.74
C GLU A 193 2.03 8.06 6.97
N TYR A 194 1.91 7.31 5.87
CA TYR A 194 0.71 7.26 5.06
C TYR A 194 0.64 5.95 4.26
N LEU A 195 -0.41 5.17 4.47
CA LEU A 195 -0.71 3.95 3.71
C LEU A 195 -1.59 4.31 2.51
N TYR A 196 -1.02 4.29 1.30
CA TYR A 196 -1.73 4.64 0.08
C TYR A 196 -2.41 3.44 -0.59
N ASP A 197 -1.73 2.30 -0.64
CA ASP A 197 -2.21 1.08 -1.30
C ASP A 197 -2.47 -0.05 -0.29
N ASN A 198 -2.93 -1.20 -0.78
CA ASN A 198 -3.18 -2.39 0.04
C ASN A 198 -1.88 -3.16 0.35
N SER A 199 -0.83 -2.45 0.79
CA SER A 199 0.40 -3.05 1.28
C SER A 199 0.12 -3.92 2.50
N GLY A 200 0.77 -5.09 2.56
CA GLY A 200 0.57 -6.07 3.63
C GLY A 200 1.38 -5.77 4.90
N MET A 201 2.44 -4.97 4.78
CA MET A 201 3.39 -4.76 5.87
C MET A 201 4.04 -3.39 5.79
N GLY A 202 4.18 -2.73 6.94
CA GLY A 202 4.91 -1.47 7.09
C GLY A 202 6.16 -1.68 7.95
N LEU A 203 7.32 -1.39 7.39
CA LEU A 203 8.61 -1.47 8.05
C LEU A 203 9.09 -0.07 8.40
N LYS A 204 9.37 0.18 9.68
CA LYS A 204 10.00 1.42 10.11
C LYS A 204 11.50 1.28 9.97
N ILE A 205 12.07 2.03 9.03
CA ILE A 205 13.51 2.01 8.81
C ILE A 205 14.19 2.78 9.94
N VAL A 206 15.11 2.12 10.64
CA VAL A 206 15.91 2.75 11.69
C VAL A 206 16.89 3.69 11.01
N PRO A 207 16.90 4.99 11.35
CA PRO A 207 17.74 5.95 10.66
C PRO A 207 19.22 5.81 11.02
N ALA A 208 20.09 6.17 10.08
CA ALA A 208 21.49 6.48 10.39
C ALA A 208 21.57 7.72 11.30
N GLU A 209 22.70 7.93 12.00
CA GLU A 209 22.86 9.02 12.97
C GLU A 209 22.40 10.39 12.43
N ASN A 210 21.61 11.12 13.23
CA ASN A 210 21.04 12.43 12.91
C ASN A 210 19.96 12.47 11.80
N GLN A 211 19.36 11.33 11.43
CA GLN A 211 18.18 11.27 10.55
C GLN A 211 16.90 10.91 11.33
N ALA A 212 15.74 11.15 10.71
CA ALA A 212 14.44 10.69 11.20
C ALA A 212 14.10 9.32 10.59
N PRO A 213 13.34 8.46 11.28
CA PRO A 213 12.82 7.23 10.70
C PRO A 213 11.83 7.54 9.56
N GLU A 214 11.67 6.59 8.65
CA GLU A 214 10.66 6.62 7.58
C GLU A 214 10.02 5.24 7.46
N LEU A 215 8.72 5.20 7.17
CA LEU A 215 7.99 3.96 6.99
C LEU A 215 8.07 3.50 5.52
N LEU A 216 8.45 2.25 5.31
CA LEU A 216 8.50 1.56 4.03
C LEU A 216 7.35 0.55 3.98
N TRP A 217 6.43 0.73 3.03
CA TRP A 217 5.33 -0.19 2.81
C TRP A 217 5.70 -1.27 1.80
N LEU A 218 5.40 -2.53 2.11
CA LEU A 218 5.69 -3.69 1.25
C LEU A 218 4.39 -4.35 0.74
N PRO A 219 4.38 -4.80 -0.54
CA PRO A 219 5.52 -4.84 -1.45
C PRO A 219 5.84 -3.49 -2.10
N ALA A 220 7.13 -3.21 -2.26
CA ALA A 220 7.69 -2.03 -2.90
C ALA A 220 8.59 -2.40 -4.09
N SER A 221 8.73 -1.48 -5.04
CA SER A 221 9.71 -1.60 -6.11
C SER A 221 11.15 -1.46 -5.58
N GLU A 222 12.16 -1.90 -6.35
CA GLU A 222 13.56 -1.83 -5.92
C GLU A 222 13.98 -0.38 -5.67
N GLN A 223 13.57 0.54 -6.56
CA GLN A 223 13.86 1.96 -6.38
C GLN A 223 13.09 2.56 -5.20
N GLN A 224 11.85 2.14 -4.91
CA GLN A 224 11.15 2.63 -3.72
C GLN A 224 11.92 2.27 -2.44
N ILE A 225 12.38 1.02 -2.32
CA ILE A 225 13.21 0.56 -1.18
C ILE A 225 14.49 1.39 -1.11
N ARG A 226 15.28 1.42 -2.20
CA ARG A 226 16.56 2.12 -2.26
C ARG A 226 16.42 3.60 -1.90
N ARG A 227 15.38 4.27 -2.39
CA ARG A 227 15.16 5.70 -2.15
C ARG A 227 14.79 5.98 -0.70
N THR A 228 13.96 5.14 -0.08
CA THR A 228 13.65 5.24 1.37
C THR A 228 14.90 5.05 2.23
N LEU A 229 15.76 4.12 1.86
CA LEU A 229 17.05 3.89 2.54
C LEU A 229 17.99 5.11 2.43
N LEU A 230 18.11 5.70 1.24
CA LEU A 230 18.89 6.93 1.03
C LEU A 230 18.33 8.11 1.86
N ARG A 231 17.01 8.26 1.92
CA ARG A 231 16.37 9.28 2.76
C ARG A 231 16.65 9.07 4.24
N THR A 232 16.73 7.83 4.71
CA THR A 232 17.07 7.51 6.12
C THR A 232 18.57 7.46 6.41
N GLY A 233 19.41 7.67 5.40
CA GLY A 233 20.86 7.84 5.52
C GLY A 233 21.69 6.58 5.27
N TRP A 234 21.04 5.48 4.86
CA TRP A 234 21.71 4.25 4.46
C TRP A 234 22.21 4.35 3.00
N GLN A 235 23.45 3.94 2.77
CA GLN A 235 24.03 3.82 1.42
C GLN A 235 24.00 2.36 0.92
N ASP A 236 23.98 1.42 1.85
CA ASP A 236 24.00 -0.01 1.59
C ASP A 236 22.73 -0.65 2.18
N PRO A 237 21.82 -1.18 1.34
CA PRO A 237 20.61 -1.85 1.78
C PRO A 237 20.84 -3.05 2.69
N ASP A 238 21.94 -3.78 2.51
CA ASP A 238 22.22 -5.02 3.25
C ASP A 238 22.50 -4.77 4.74
N HIS A 239 22.80 -3.52 5.09
CA HIS A 239 23.15 -3.11 6.44
C HIS A 239 22.06 -2.25 7.12
N ALA A 240 20.94 -2.03 6.44
CA ALA A 240 19.87 -1.18 6.97
C ALA A 240 19.07 -1.91 8.06
N ASP A 241 19.08 -1.33 9.26
CA ASP A 241 18.22 -1.80 10.35
C ASP A 241 16.77 -1.34 10.14
N TYR A 242 15.82 -2.19 10.51
CA TYR A 242 14.39 -1.89 10.46
C TYR A 242 13.63 -2.56 11.61
N THR A 243 12.42 -2.09 11.87
CA THR A 243 11.45 -2.76 12.75
C THR A 243 10.12 -2.98 12.04
N ILE A 244 9.45 -4.10 12.29
CA ILE A 244 8.10 -4.36 11.79
C ILE A 244 7.13 -3.52 12.63
N ASP A 245 6.57 -2.47 12.03
CA ASP A 245 5.73 -1.49 12.73
C ASP A 245 4.23 -1.74 12.49
N VAL A 246 3.88 -2.11 11.25
CA VAL A 246 2.49 -2.41 10.86
C VAL A 246 2.45 -3.77 10.17
N PHE A 247 1.53 -4.63 10.59
CA PHE A 247 1.35 -5.96 10.06
C PHE A 247 -0.11 -6.22 9.71
N LEU A 248 -0.40 -6.30 8.41
CA LEU A 248 -1.75 -6.47 7.84
C LEU A 248 -1.90 -7.83 7.14
N LEU A 249 -0.90 -8.72 7.26
CA LEU A 249 -0.94 -10.09 6.79
C LEU A 249 -1.56 -11.02 7.85
N GLN A 250 -1.68 -12.30 7.50
CA GLN A 250 -2.26 -13.32 8.36
C GLN A 250 -1.42 -13.55 9.62
N LYS A 251 -2.07 -13.83 10.75
CA LYS A 251 -1.43 -13.90 12.07
C LYS A 251 -0.26 -14.88 12.12
N GLU A 252 -0.42 -16.04 11.49
CA GLU A 252 0.54 -17.13 11.44
C GLU A 252 1.87 -16.69 10.83
N VAL A 253 1.83 -15.82 9.81
CA VAL A 253 3.03 -15.26 9.19
C VAL A 253 3.81 -14.44 10.23
N GLY A 254 3.12 -13.60 11.01
CA GLY A 254 3.76 -12.67 11.96
C GLY A 254 4.45 -13.35 13.14
N GLU A 255 4.04 -14.58 13.50
CA GLU A 255 4.70 -15.36 14.56
C GLU A 255 6.05 -15.97 14.10
N ILE A 256 6.29 -16.02 12.78
CA ILE A 256 7.48 -16.63 12.18
C ILE A 256 8.56 -15.58 11.91
N LEU A 257 8.18 -14.37 11.49
CA LEU A 257 9.12 -13.32 11.06
C LEU A 257 10.03 -12.86 12.20
N ASP A 258 11.30 -12.61 11.87
CA ASP A 258 12.32 -12.11 12.78
C ASP A 258 13.20 -11.07 12.09
N GLU A 259 13.24 -9.85 12.64
CA GLU A 259 13.95 -8.69 12.09
C GLU A 259 15.48 -8.91 11.94
N LYS A 260 16.07 -9.87 12.66
CA LYS A 260 17.51 -10.17 12.57
C LYS A 260 17.84 -11.25 11.55
N ARG A 261 16.84 -12.05 11.17
CA ARG A 261 17.01 -13.17 10.22
C ARG A 261 16.48 -12.82 8.85
N ASP A 262 15.33 -12.15 8.78
CA ASP A 262 14.67 -11.82 7.53
C ASP A 262 15.29 -10.54 6.93
N SER A 263 15.66 -10.58 5.66
CA SER A 263 16.16 -9.40 4.95
C SER A 263 14.99 -8.58 4.38
N LEU A 264 15.23 -7.29 4.10
CA LEU A 264 14.25 -6.44 3.40
C LEU A 264 13.77 -7.07 2.09
N ASP A 265 14.69 -7.67 1.32
CA ASP A 265 14.36 -8.33 0.06
C ASP A 265 13.48 -9.57 0.27
N SER A 266 13.77 -10.39 1.27
CA SER A 266 12.97 -11.58 1.58
C SER A 266 11.55 -11.21 2.02
N LEU A 267 11.43 -10.17 2.84
CA LEU A 267 10.15 -9.61 3.28
C LEU A 267 9.37 -9.02 2.10
N ASN A 268 10.05 -8.27 1.22
CA ASN A 268 9.44 -7.67 0.05
C ASN A 268 8.94 -8.75 -0.93
N ALA A 269 9.76 -9.76 -1.20
CA ALA A 269 9.40 -10.89 -2.06
C ALA A 269 8.18 -11.66 -1.50
N MET A 270 8.20 -11.97 -0.20
CA MET A 270 7.07 -12.60 0.49
C MET A 270 5.78 -11.78 0.35
N CYS A 271 5.84 -10.48 0.66
CA CYS A 271 4.69 -9.58 0.49
C CYS A 271 4.22 -9.55 -0.97
N GLY A 272 5.13 -9.53 -1.93
CA GLY A 272 4.83 -9.55 -3.36
C GLY A 272 4.16 -10.84 -3.82
N ALA A 273 4.57 -11.99 -3.28
CA ALA A 273 3.94 -13.28 -3.55
C ALA A 273 2.52 -13.33 -2.96
N ILE A 274 2.35 -12.93 -1.69
CA ILE A 274 1.04 -12.93 -1.02
C ILE A 274 0.07 -11.94 -1.66
N ALA A 275 0.55 -10.79 -2.13
CA ALA A 275 -0.27 -9.78 -2.77
C ALA A 275 -0.98 -10.28 -4.04
N LYS A 276 -0.39 -11.26 -4.75
CA LYS A 276 -0.96 -11.87 -5.95
C LYS A 276 -2.11 -12.86 -5.66
N LEU A 277 -2.23 -13.31 -4.41
CA LEU A 277 -3.24 -14.29 -4.01
C LEU A 277 -4.61 -13.64 -3.78
N ASP A 278 -5.65 -14.32 -4.25
CA ASP A 278 -7.03 -13.97 -3.92
C ASP A 278 -7.39 -14.36 -2.47
N GLN A 279 -8.59 -14.03 -2.01
CA GLN A 279 -9.00 -14.32 -0.64
C GLN A 279 -9.02 -15.83 -0.31
N LYS A 280 -9.37 -16.68 -1.28
CA LYS A 280 -9.43 -18.13 -1.08
C LYS A 280 -8.03 -18.70 -0.95
N ASP A 281 -7.13 -18.26 -1.82
CA ASP A 281 -5.73 -18.70 -1.81
C ASP A 281 -4.98 -18.15 -0.58
N ARG A 282 -5.34 -16.95 -0.08
CA ARG A 282 -4.81 -16.46 1.20
C ARG A 282 -5.21 -17.33 2.39
N ALA A 283 -6.44 -17.81 2.44
CA ALA A 283 -6.90 -18.75 3.48
C ALA A 283 -6.22 -20.12 3.34
N LYS A 284 -5.97 -20.57 2.10
CA LYS A 284 -5.21 -21.77 1.83
C LYS A 284 -3.75 -21.64 2.30
N LEU A 285 -3.13 -20.48 2.08
CA LEU A 285 -1.76 -20.22 2.54
C LEU A 285 -1.65 -20.30 4.07
N GLU A 286 -2.62 -19.81 4.84
CA GLU A 286 -2.63 -19.95 6.31
C GLU A 286 -2.53 -21.43 6.73
N ALA A 287 -3.35 -22.28 6.10
CA ALA A 287 -3.34 -23.71 6.38
C ALA A 287 -2.03 -24.37 5.95
N VAL A 288 -1.46 -23.94 4.82
CA VAL A 288 -0.18 -24.44 4.30
C VAL A 288 1.00 -24.03 5.19
N ILE A 289 1.03 -22.82 5.74
CA ILE A 289 2.07 -22.38 6.68
C ILE A 289 2.08 -23.28 7.91
N ILE A 290 0.91 -23.62 8.47
CA ILE A 290 0.84 -24.52 9.63
C ILE A 290 1.25 -25.94 9.26
N PHE A 291 0.94 -26.37 8.04
CA PHE A 291 1.30 -27.70 7.55
C PHE A 291 2.81 -27.85 7.31
N ALA A 292 3.41 -26.83 6.69
CA ALA A 292 4.79 -26.83 6.23
C ALA A 292 5.79 -26.36 7.29
N GLU A 293 5.32 -25.62 8.30
CA GLU A 293 6.12 -25.12 9.43
C GLU A 293 7.36 -24.32 8.95
N PRO A 294 7.19 -23.30 8.08
CA PRO A 294 8.32 -22.53 7.55
C PRO A 294 8.99 -21.70 8.65
N GLU A 295 10.28 -21.45 8.49
CA GLU A 295 11.10 -20.78 9.50
C GLU A 295 11.34 -19.30 9.21
N ASN A 296 11.15 -18.80 7.99
CA ASN A 296 11.50 -17.43 7.59
C ASN A 296 10.62 -16.88 6.45
N ALA A 297 10.76 -15.59 6.15
CA ALA A 297 9.99 -14.91 5.10
C ALA A 297 10.21 -15.54 3.71
N GLY A 298 11.44 -15.96 3.40
CA GLY A 298 11.77 -16.61 2.13
C GLY A 298 11.03 -17.94 1.94
N GLU A 299 10.88 -18.73 3.00
CA GLU A 299 10.12 -19.97 2.97
C GLU A 299 8.64 -19.73 2.75
N ILE A 300 8.07 -18.74 3.44
CA ILE A 300 6.67 -18.31 3.23
C ILE A 300 6.46 -17.84 1.79
N CYS A 301 7.40 -17.09 1.23
CA CYS A 301 7.38 -16.67 -0.18
C CYS A 301 7.26 -17.89 -1.12
N ARG A 302 8.13 -18.89 -0.93
CA ARG A 302 8.13 -20.10 -1.78
C ARG A 302 6.84 -20.91 -1.65
N LEU A 303 6.27 -21.01 -0.45
CA LEU A 303 4.97 -21.64 -0.23
C LEU A 303 3.85 -20.88 -0.96
N ALA A 304 3.86 -19.55 -0.93
CA ALA A 304 2.89 -18.73 -1.63
C ALA A 304 3.01 -18.86 -3.17
N GLU A 305 4.24 -18.95 -3.70
CA GLU A 305 4.49 -19.11 -5.14
C GLU A 305 4.15 -20.50 -5.68
N ASN A 306 4.21 -21.52 -4.82
CA ASN A 306 3.94 -22.92 -5.17
C ASN A 306 2.65 -23.44 -4.54
N LEU A 307 1.72 -22.53 -4.22
CA LEU A 307 0.51 -22.86 -3.49
C LEU A 307 -0.38 -23.84 -4.27
N ASP A 308 -0.27 -23.89 -5.59
CA ASP A 308 -0.97 -24.82 -6.46
C ASP A 308 -0.56 -26.29 -6.23
N GLN A 309 0.61 -26.57 -5.64
CA GLN A 309 1.08 -27.92 -5.31
C GLN A 309 0.49 -28.49 -4.00
N PHE A 310 -0.40 -27.73 -3.37
CA PHE A 310 -1.11 -28.11 -2.16
C PHE A 310 -2.60 -28.28 -2.45
N ASP A 311 -3.24 -29.27 -1.85
CA ASP A 311 -4.69 -29.34 -1.73
C ASP A 311 -5.08 -28.89 -0.31
N PHE A 312 -6.16 -28.11 -0.20
CA PHE A 312 -6.69 -27.67 1.09
C PHE A 312 -8.21 -27.84 1.12
N ILE A 313 -8.68 -28.56 2.14
CA ILE A 313 -10.09 -28.80 2.39
C ILE A 313 -10.45 -28.18 3.74
N PRO A 314 -11.14 -27.02 3.76
CA PRO A 314 -11.44 -26.31 5.00
C PRO A 314 -12.41 -27.09 5.89
N GLY A 315 -12.18 -27.03 7.21
CA GLY A 315 -13.11 -27.58 8.22
C GLY A 315 -13.16 -29.12 8.32
N VAL A 316 -12.29 -29.83 7.61
CA VAL A 316 -12.17 -31.29 7.70
C VAL A 316 -11.06 -31.65 8.71
N HIS A 317 -11.40 -32.34 9.79
CA HIS A 317 -10.48 -32.58 10.92
C HIS A 317 -10.33 -34.06 11.29
N THR A 318 -11.10 -34.96 10.67
CA THR A 318 -11.04 -36.39 10.93
C THR A 318 -11.00 -37.23 9.65
N PRO A 319 -10.46 -38.46 9.69
CA PRO A 319 -10.47 -39.36 8.53
C PRO A 319 -11.88 -39.62 7.99
N LYS A 320 -12.87 -39.71 8.87
CA LYS A 320 -14.28 -39.89 8.49
C LYS A 320 -14.82 -38.69 7.70
N GLU A 321 -14.57 -37.47 8.17
CA GLU A 321 -14.95 -36.25 7.46
C GLU A 321 -14.24 -36.14 6.11
N TYR A 322 -12.94 -36.46 6.07
CA TYR A 322 -12.17 -36.47 4.83
C TYR A 322 -12.72 -37.48 3.83
N GLY A 323 -12.96 -38.72 4.25
CA GLY A 323 -13.55 -39.73 3.38
C GLY A 323 -14.94 -39.33 2.89
N LYS A 324 -15.75 -38.68 3.73
CA LYS A 324 -17.05 -38.12 3.34
C LYS A 324 -16.91 -37.05 2.27
N TYR A 325 -16.05 -36.05 2.48
CA TYR A 325 -15.74 -35.04 1.47
C TYR A 325 -15.29 -35.68 0.16
N MET A 326 -14.37 -36.64 0.23
CA MET A 326 -13.81 -37.28 -0.95
C MET A 326 -14.86 -38.05 -1.76
N ILE A 327 -15.82 -38.70 -1.12
CA ILE A 327 -16.86 -39.47 -1.81
C ILE A 327 -18.01 -38.58 -2.30
N GLN A 328 -18.43 -37.60 -1.49
CA GLN A 328 -19.64 -36.80 -1.76
C GLN A 328 -19.35 -35.51 -2.55
N GLU A 329 -18.23 -34.85 -2.27
CA GLU A 329 -18.00 -33.45 -2.67
C GLU A 329 -16.83 -33.27 -3.65
N SER A 330 -15.85 -34.18 -3.65
CA SER A 330 -14.65 -34.03 -4.52
C SER A 330 -14.93 -34.15 -6.03
N GLY A 331 -16.13 -34.63 -6.41
CA GLY A 331 -16.50 -34.89 -7.80
C GLY A 331 -15.79 -36.11 -8.43
N ARG A 332 -14.97 -36.85 -7.67
CA ARG A 332 -14.24 -38.04 -8.18
C ARG A 332 -15.11 -39.29 -8.32
N PHE A 333 -16.24 -39.36 -7.60
CA PHE A 333 -17.11 -40.54 -7.57
C PHE A 333 -18.56 -40.18 -7.91
N GLY A 334 -19.29 -41.15 -8.47
CA GLY A 334 -20.75 -41.09 -8.53
C GLY A 334 -21.32 -41.41 -7.15
N TYR A 335 -21.62 -40.38 -6.37
CA TYR A 335 -22.27 -40.53 -5.08
C TYR A 335 -23.76 -40.84 -5.24
N ASP A 336 -24.23 -41.88 -4.54
CA ASP A 336 -25.65 -42.25 -4.44
C ASP A 336 -26.08 -42.10 -2.98
N ASP A 337 -27.01 -41.18 -2.72
CA ASP A 337 -27.51 -40.87 -1.39
C ASP A 337 -28.29 -42.02 -0.76
N HIS A 338 -28.85 -42.94 -1.56
CA HIS A 338 -29.47 -44.16 -1.05
C HIS A 338 -28.46 -45.18 -0.53
N LEU A 339 -27.17 -45.02 -0.86
CA LEU A 339 -26.07 -45.88 -0.40
C LEU A 339 -25.27 -45.27 0.75
N ASP A 340 -25.62 -44.07 1.26
CA ASP A 340 -24.86 -43.34 2.28
C ASP A 340 -24.44 -44.21 3.49
N ALA A 341 -25.38 -45.01 4.01
CA ALA A 341 -25.17 -45.88 5.16
C ALA A 341 -24.21 -47.07 4.89
N PHE A 342 -23.88 -47.36 3.63
CA PHE A 342 -23.00 -48.46 3.23
C PHE A 342 -21.58 -48.01 2.90
N TYR A 343 -21.32 -46.70 2.76
CA TYR A 343 -19.97 -46.20 2.53
C TYR A 343 -19.17 -46.20 3.83
N ASP A 344 -18.01 -46.88 3.79
CA ASP A 344 -17.02 -46.80 4.87
C ASP A 344 -16.16 -45.53 4.70
N TYR A 345 -16.73 -44.39 5.09
CA TYR A 345 -16.06 -43.09 5.01
C TYR A 345 -14.76 -43.04 5.82
N GLU A 346 -14.75 -43.63 7.01
CA GLU A 346 -13.57 -43.61 7.89
C GLU A 346 -12.46 -44.49 7.34
N GLY A 347 -12.77 -45.73 6.94
CA GLY A 347 -11.79 -46.65 6.36
C GLY A 347 -11.21 -46.12 5.04
N TYR A 348 -12.06 -45.56 4.17
CA TYR A 348 -11.60 -44.94 2.93
C TYR A 348 -10.69 -43.72 3.20
N GLY A 349 -11.12 -42.81 4.09
CA GLY A 349 -10.33 -41.65 4.47
C GLY A 349 -8.97 -42.02 5.06
N GLN A 350 -8.93 -42.97 6.00
CA GLN A 350 -7.68 -43.48 6.59
C GLN A 350 -6.75 -44.06 5.52
N HIS A 351 -7.27 -44.88 4.60
CA HIS A 351 -6.47 -45.47 3.52
C HIS A 351 -5.87 -44.40 2.61
N ARG A 352 -6.64 -43.36 2.27
CA ARG A 352 -6.19 -42.30 1.38
C ARG A 352 -5.13 -41.41 2.04
N ILE A 353 -5.33 -41.04 3.31
CA ILE A 353 -4.36 -40.26 4.08
C ILE A 353 -3.02 -40.99 4.20
N GLN A 354 -2.99 -42.32 4.26
CA GLN A 354 -1.73 -43.09 4.30
C GLN A 354 -0.96 -43.07 2.97
N GLN A 355 -1.62 -42.76 1.86
CA GLN A 355 -1.02 -42.70 0.52
C GLN A 355 -0.65 -41.28 0.10
N GLU A 356 -1.18 -40.27 0.78
CA GLU A 356 -0.94 -38.85 0.52
C GLU A 356 -0.03 -38.28 1.60
N ASN A 357 0.78 -37.29 1.24
CA ASN A 357 1.55 -36.54 2.23
C ASN A 357 0.67 -35.42 2.81
N GLY A 358 -0.36 -35.79 3.58
CA GLY A 358 -1.33 -34.84 4.13
C GLY A 358 -1.57 -34.96 5.62
N ARG A 359 -1.90 -33.83 6.25
CA ARG A 359 -2.09 -33.70 7.71
C ARG A 359 -3.34 -32.84 8.00
N PHE A 360 -3.98 -33.14 9.12
CA PHE A 360 -5.03 -32.28 9.67
C PHE A 360 -4.43 -31.11 10.45
N SER A 361 -5.03 -29.95 10.34
CA SER A 361 -4.73 -28.74 11.11
C SER A 361 -6.01 -28.17 11.74
N ALA A 362 -5.86 -27.08 12.50
CA ALA A 362 -6.98 -26.31 13.02
C ALA A 362 -7.87 -25.70 11.91
N TYR A 363 -7.35 -25.58 10.68
CA TYR A 363 -8.04 -24.96 9.55
C TYR A 363 -8.70 -25.99 8.61
N GLY A 364 -8.25 -27.25 8.65
CA GLY A 364 -8.79 -28.31 7.80
C GLY A 364 -7.75 -29.38 7.47
N TYR A 365 -7.92 -30.04 6.33
CA TYR A 365 -6.95 -31.02 5.81
C TYR A 365 -6.11 -30.39 4.71
N VAL A 366 -4.79 -30.50 4.83
CA VAL A 366 -3.82 -30.06 3.81
C VAL A 366 -3.03 -31.27 3.33
N SER A 367 -2.82 -31.37 2.02
CA SER A 367 -1.91 -32.36 1.44
C SER A 367 -1.01 -31.75 0.38
N TYR A 368 0.24 -32.17 0.38
CA TYR A 368 1.24 -31.75 -0.60
C TYR A 368 1.48 -32.86 -1.62
N PHE A 369 1.47 -32.51 -2.91
CA PHE A 369 1.67 -33.46 -4.03
C PHE A 369 2.79 -33.05 -4.98
N GLY A 370 3.63 -32.10 -4.57
CA GLY A 370 4.80 -31.69 -5.35
C GLY A 370 5.84 -32.81 -5.50
N VAL A 371 6.70 -32.64 -6.51
CA VAL A 371 7.69 -33.67 -6.89
C VAL A 371 8.90 -33.67 -5.94
N MET A 372 9.27 -32.49 -5.44
CA MET A 372 10.40 -32.31 -4.51
C MET A 372 9.95 -32.44 -3.06
N ALA A 373 10.88 -32.74 -2.16
CA ALA A 373 10.58 -32.71 -0.72
C ALA A 373 10.18 -31.30 -0.29
N LEU A 374 9.37 -31.18 0.76
CA LEU A 374 8.86 -29.89 1.21
C LEU A 374 9.99 -28.99 1.72
N GLU A 375 10.98 -29.58 2.39
CA GLU A 375 12.19 -28.89 2.86
C GLU A 375 13.04 -28.38 1.69
N GLU A 376 13.10 -29.14 0.58
CA GLU A 376 13.82 -28.75 -0.64
C GLU A 376 13.10 -27.61 -1.36
N LEU A 377 11.77 -27.72 -1.52
CA LEU A 377 10.92 -26.64 -2.03
C LEU A 377 11.11 -25.36 -1.21
N MET A 378 11.20 -25.50 0.11
CA MET A 378 11.43 -24.39 1.04
C MET A 378 12.90 -24.01 1.16
N SER A 379 13.87 -24.60 0.46
CA SER A 379 15.29 -24.20 0.56
C SER A 379 15.84 -23.54 -0.71
N GLU A 380 15.11 -23.56 -1.82
CA GLU A 380 15.57 -22.98 -3.09
C GLU A 380 15.82 -21.47 -2.96
N ASP A 381 17.04 -21.02 -3.24
CA ASP A 381 17.40 -19.60 -3.12
C ASP A 381 16.69 -18.77 -4.21
N PRO A 382 15.92 -17.71 -3.86
CA PRO A 382 15.33 -16.80 -4.84
C PRO A 382 16.36 -16.19 -5.82
N ALA A 383 17.61 -16.03 -5.39
CA ALA A 383 18.68 -15.49 -6.23
C ALA A 383 19.07 -16.42 -7.40
N GLU A 384 18.97 -17.74 -7.23
CA GLU A 384 19.25 -18.70 -8.29
C GLU A 384 18.15 -18.70 -9.37
N ALA A 385 16.89 -18.46 -8.98
CA ALA A 385 15.77 -18.33 -9.93
C ALA A 385 15.86 -17.05 -10.78
N TYR A 386 16.29 -15.92 -10.18
CA TYR A 386 16.46 -14.65 -10.89
C TYR A 386 17.66 -14.69 -11.87
N GLN A 387 18.76 -15.32 -11.47
CA GLN A 387 19.93 -15.53 -12.34
C GLN A 387 19.63 -16.52 -13.48
N ALA A 388 18.81 -17.56 -13.24
CA ALA A 388 18.39 -18.49 -14.28
C ALA A 388 17.51 -17.81 -15.35
N GLN A 389 16.61 -16.90 -14.96
CA GLN A 389 15.77 -16.13 -15.89
C GLN A 389 16.58 -15.12 -16.72
N GLN A 390 17.57 -14.44 -16.13
CA GLN A 390 18.44 -13.54 -16.88
C GLN A 390 19.43 -14.30 -17.79
N GLY A 391 19.99 -15.43 -17.34
CA GLY A 391 20.88 -16.26 -18.15
C GLY A 391 20.24 -16.81 -19.43
N LEU A 392 18.92 -17.06 -19.42
CA LEU A 392 18.15 -17.48 -20.59
C LEU A 392 17.90 -16.36 -21.62
N GLN A 393 17.92 -15.08 -21.23
CA GLN A 393 17.79 -13.95 -22.16
C GLN A 393 19.09 -13.64 -22.91
N TRP A 394 20.26 -13.89 -22.30
CA TRP A 394 21.56 -13.66 -22.93
C TRP A 394 22.06 -14.84 -23.79
N GLY A 395 21.44 -16.02 -23.67
CA GLY A 395 21.78 -17.23 -24.43
C GLY A 395 21.21 -17.33 -25.86
N ARG A 396 20.67 -16.23 -26.43
CA ARG A 396 20.10 -16.20 -27.80
C ARG A 396 20.77 -15.21 -28.75
N ILE A 397 22.01 -14.83 -28.49
CA ILE A 397 22.85 -14.14 -29.47
C ILE A 397 24.16 -14.92 -29.63
N GLU A 398 24.12 -15.98 -30.44
CA GLU A 398 25.26 -16.42 -31.25
C GLU A 398 24.78 -16.78 -32.65
#